data_AF-A0A1C0SYP0-F1
#
_entry.id   AF-A0A1C0SYP0-F1
#
_cell.length_a   1.000
_cell.length_b   1.000
_cell.length_c   1.000
_cell.angle_alpha   90.00
_cell.angle_beta   90.00
_cell.angle_gamma   90.00
#
_symmetry.space_group_name_H-M   'P 1'
#
loop_
_entity.id
_entity.type
_entity.pdbx_description
1 polymer ?
#
loop_
_entity_poly.entity_id
_entity_poly.type
_entity_poly.pdbx_seq_one_letter_code
_entity_poly.pdbx_strand_id
1 'polypeptide(L)'
;MVSMSLKRFCAVLCLLALATPAATAERIDAGRVFGAFLACNADIFSLLTSDEADFRAITIAPYDYASDGVTGHYIAFAAPVDASGLPLSRYVQFEAVGIAVPHFAWGFEVERNVPEVAKVIEELLPGARFVAKDGHMLELKLDTEPEAQHGDASVAPEDSYRKIVIRQANNPTQALVMCDASKDRMSDLATNGETGRKRLPSPEDLFPSAKVPGVKADKILDAFVACRPSFFNVLWDERKTFPRFRVEAFESPENMPHVPGAESTYSEAVTFERPIKVGDFSVVRFFQRKSIQEGKPTRFAWAFQVIATPGEAARAIAERYRVRFETGSWWLSSKDAAAGPVSKDLEFDSYFDPDQQTAVTCEPDESETRGFRLPWAEETFGLAQLGPPPLIGGNRLMNALLQCRRDFFAALGEETDAFGKVTFKAAMGPYRKPEDAARATLRVAFEKPVYVSSLLLTGYIQQRVNVAGEPKLIWGFQTPGNEYELIRVAENRTGSNYVEKDGWALNLEADATVYTPSEALGFADGFIGCTTPLGSGKKPPEPADLFRNEQGK
;
A
#
# COMPACT_ATOMS: atom_id res chain seq x y z
N MET A 1 22.54 56.27 -55.55
CA MET A 1 22.19 55.74 -54.22
C MET A 1 21.04 54.78 -54.38
N VAL A 2 21.34 53.48 -54.44
CA VAL A 2 20.36 52.41 -54.72
C VAL A 2 19.87 51.84 -53.39
N SER A 3 18.55 51.74 -53.32
CA SER A 3 17.72 51.52 -52.14
C SER A 3 17.97 50.19 -51.40
N MET A 4 18.05 50.27 -50.07
CA MET A 4 18.02 49.15 -49.11
C MET A 4 16.79 48.23 -49.25
N SER A 5 15.80 48.60 -50.06
CA SER A 5 14.57 47.81 -50.26
C SER A 5 14.75 46.54 -51.09
N LEU A 6 15.82 46.43 -51.89
CA LEU A 6 16.03 45.25 -52.77
C LEU A 6 16.58 44.03 -52.01
N LYS A 7 17.35 44.25 -50.92
CA LYS A 7 17.95 43.15 -50.13
C LYS A 7 16.92 42.42 -49.24
N ARG A 8 15.84 43.08 -48.82
CA ARG A 8 14.76 42.43 -48.04
C ARG A 8 13.79 41.63 -48.92
N PHE A 9 13.62 42.01 -50.19
CA PHE A 9 12.75 41.27 -51.10
C PHE A 9 13.37 39.94 -51.57
N CYS A 10 14.68 39.87 -51.80
CA CYS A 10 15.35 38.61 -52.15
C CYS A 10 15.37 37.58 -51.01
N ALA A 11 15.41 38.01 -49.75
CA ALA A 11 15.38 37.08 -48.61
C ALA A 11 14.00 36.43 -48.41
N VAL A 12 12.91 37.15 -48.72
CA VAL A 12 11.54 36.61 -48.61
C VAL A 12 11.23 35.67 -49.78
N LEU A 13 11.74 35.92 -50.99
CA LEU A 13 11.57 35.02 -52.13
C LEU A 13 12.44 33.75 -52.05
N CYS A 14 13.62 33.79 -51.42
CA CYS A 14 14.42 32.58 -51.20
C CYS A 14 13.87 31.67 -50.08
N LEU A 15 13.05 32.18 -49.16
CA LEU A 15 12.33 31.36 -48.17
C LEU A 15 11.05 30.70 -48.73
N LEU A 16 10.53 31.18 -49.86
CA LEU A 16 9.37 30.60 -50.55
C LEU A 16 9.75 29.53 -51.60
N ALA A 17 11.03 29.35 -51.90
CA ALA A 17 11.53 28.43 -52.94
C ALA A 17 12.12 27.11 -52.41
N LEU A 18 12.04 26.84 -51.11
CA LEU A 18 12.41 25.56 -50.48
C LEU A 18 11.19 24.83 -49.87
N ALA A 19 10.00 25.10 -50.38
CA ALA A 19 8.88 24.19 -50.26
C ALA A 19 8.95 23.18 -51.41
N THR A 20 9.93 22.27 -51.36
CA THR A 20 9.70 20.94 -51.94
C THR A 20 8.39 20.43 -51.37
N PRO A 21 7.43 19.95 -52.18
CA PRO A 21 6.32 19.21 -51.61
C PRO A 21 6.97 18.01 -50.93
N ALA A 22 6.96 17.99 -49.59
CA ALA A 22 7.00 16.73 -48.89
C ALA A 22 5.91 15.91 -49.57
N ALA A 23 6.30 14.75 -50.11
CA ALA A 23 5.36 13.79 -50.64
C ALA A 23 4.19 13.75 -49.65
N THR A 24 3.01 14.13 -50.11
CA THR A 24 1.78 14.01 -49.32
C THR A 24 1.63 12.53 -49.05
N ALA A 25 2.18 12.09 -47.91
CA ALA A 25 1.77 10.86 -47.28
C ALA A 25 0.25 10.97 -47.10
N GLU A 26 -0.44 9.93 -47.52
CA GLU A 26 -1.88 9.89 -47.64
C GLU A 26 -2.48 9.94 -46.22
N ARG A 27 -2.78 11.16 -45.73
CA ARG A 27 -3.32 11.40 -44.39
C ARG A 27 -4.51 10.48 -44.14
N ILE A 28 -4.47 9.69 -43.07
CA ILE A 28 -5.55 8.76 -42.73
C ILE A 28 -6.69 9.57 -42.11
N ASP A 29 -7.69 9.90 -42.92
CA ASP A 29 -8.90 10.60 -42.49
C ASP A 29 -9.75 9.73 -41.54
N ALA A 30 -10.42 10.37 -40.58
CA ALA A 30 -11.23 9.74 -39.54
C ALA A 30 -12.33 8.82 -40.10
N GLY A 31 -12.87 9.14 -41.28
CA GLY A 31 -13.82 8.28 -41.99
C GLY A 31 -13.26 6.90 -42.33
N ARG A 32 -11.96 6.79 -42.63
CA ARG A 32 -11.30 5.50 -42.91
C ARG A 32 -11.13 4.66 -41.64
N VAL A 33 -10.76 5.30 -40.53
CA VAL A 33 -10.67 4.63 -39.22
C VAL A 33 -12.04 4.14 -38.77
N PHE A 34 -13.07 4.98 -38.89
CA PHE A 34 -14.43 4.61 -38.52
C PHE A 34 -15.02 3.55 -39.45
N GLY A 35 -14.69 3.57 -40.75
CA GLY A 35 -15.06 2.50 -41.67
C GLY A 35 -14.45 1.14 -41.27
N ALA A 36 -13.17 1.11 -40.87
CA ALA A 36 -12.53 -0.10 -40.35
C ALA A 36 -13.12 -0.54 -39.00
N PHE A 37 -13.47 0.41 -38.13
CA PHE A 37 -14.17 0.15 -36.88
C PHE A 37 -15.48 -0.61 -37.12
N LEU A 38 -16.30 -0.21 -38.10
CA LEU A 38 -17.59 -0.85 -38.38
C LEU A 38 -17.49 -2.32 -38.82
N ALA A 39 -16.31 -2.80 -39.21
CA ALA A 39 -16.08 -4.22 -39.48
C ALA A 39 -15.86 -5.07 -38.21
N CYS A 40 -15.68 -4.44 -37.04
CA CYS A 40 -15.35 -5.07 -35.76
C CYS A 40 -14.24 -6.14 -35.86
N ASN A 41 -13.14 -5.78 -36.53
CA ASN A 41 -11.94 -6.59 -36.64
C ASN A 41 -10.70 -5.84 -36.11
N ALA A 42 -9.52 -6.46 -36.20
CA ALA A 42 -8.28 -5.89 -35.68
C ALA A 42 -7.64 -4.81 -36.58
N ASP A 43 -8.13 -4.60 -37.80
CA ASP A 43 -7.48 -3.70 -38.78
C ASP A 43 -7.49 -2.24 -38.32
N ILE A 44 -8.51 -1.85 -37.54
CA ILE A 44 -8.63 -0.52 -36.93
C ILE A 44 -7.36 -0.14 -36.15
N PHE A 45 -6.74 -1.08 -35.45
CA PHE A 45 -5.63 -0.78 -34.56
C PHE A 45 -4.42 -0.25 -35.33
N SER A 46 -4.10 -0.85 -36.48
CA SER A 46 -3.02 -0.41 -37.36
C SER A 46 -3.27 0.99 -37.95
N LEU A 47 -4.53 1.41 -38.04
CA LEU A 47 -4.87 2.76 -38.49
C LEU A 47 -4.77 3.79 -37.36
N LEU A 48 -5.09 3.39 -36.13
CA LEU A 48 -4.96 4.24 -34.94
C LEU A 48 -3.49 4.48 -34.57
N THR A 49 -2.63 3.46 -34.68
CA THR A 49 -1.19 3.58 -34.36
C THR A 49 -0.41 4.58 -35.23
N SER A 50 -0.97 5.00 -36.36
CA SER A 50 -0.31 5.95 -37.26
C SER A 50 -0.33 7.37 -36.69
N ASP A 51 0.85 7.99 -36.55
CA ASP A 51 1.00 9.42 -36.22
C ASP A 51 0.30 10.37 -37.23
N GLU A 52 -0.14 9.84 -38.38
CA GLU A 52 -0.86 10.55 -39.43
C GLU A 52 -2.40 10.51 -39.30
N ALA A 53 -2.94 9.77 -38.32
CA ALA A 53 -4.37 9.73 -38.04
C ALA A 53 -4.83 11.02 -37.33
N ASP A 54 -6.01 11.55 -37.69
CA ASP A 54 -6.55 12.80 -37.12
C ASP A 54 -6.96 12.72 -35.63
N PHE A 55 -6.66 11.61 -34.95
CA PHE A 55 -6.99 11.36 -33.54
C PHE A 55 -5.86 11.82 -32.61
N ARG A 56 -5.86 13.11 -32.29
CA ARG A 56 -4.90 13.67 -31.33
C ARG A 56 -5.36 13.44 -29.89
N ALA A 57 -4.81 12.44 -29.22
CA ALA A 57 -5.17 12.10 -27.84
C ALA A 57 -4.47 13.01 -26.81
N ILE A 58 -5.15 13.30 -25.70
CA ILE A 58 -4.63 14.17 -24.62
C ILE A 58 -4.49 13.47 -23.26
N THR A 59 -5.29 12.44 -23.00
CA THR A 59 -5.30 11.74 -21.71
C THR A 59 -5.71 10.29 -21.92
N ILE A 60 -5.01 9.37 -21.26
CA ILE A 60 -5.39 7.97 -21.07
C ILE A 60 -5.80 7.82 -19.60
N ALA A 61 -6.98 7.25 -19.35
CA ALA A 61 -7.52 7.01 -18.01
C ALA A 61 -8.06 5.57 -17.91
N PRO A 62 -8.06 4.94 -16.72
CA PRO A 62 -8.65 3.62 -16.56
C PRO A 62 -10.16 3.64 -16.85
N TYR A 63 -10.65 2.54 -17.43
CA TYR A 63 -12.08 2.31 -17.62
C TYR A 63 -12.69 1.83 -16.31
N ASP A 64 -13.33 2.73 -15.58
CA ASP A 64 -13.91 2.46 -14.27
C ASP A 64 -15.32 1.86 -14.42
N TYR A 65 -15.42 0.53 -14.37
CA TYR A 65 -16.70 -0.16 -14.17
C TYR A 65 -16.53 -1.15 -13.02
N ALA A 66 -17.22 -0.87 -11.93
CA ALA A 66 -17.10 -1.55 -10.66
C ALA A 66 -17.86 -2.89 -10.66
N SER A 67 -17.38 -3.90 -11.40
CA SER A 67 -17.47 -5.34 -11.08
C SER A 67 -16.90 -6.20 -12.22
N ASP A 68 -16.37 -7.37 -11.87
CA ASP A 68 -16.25 -8.55 -12.75
C ASP A 68 -15.08 -8.64 -13.74
N GLY A 69 -13.83 -8.38 -13.31
CA GLY A 69 -12.65 -8.80 -14.08
C GLY A 69 -12.46 -8.09 -15.43
N VAL A 70 -13.08 -6.93 -15.59
CA VAL A 70 -12.92 -6.06 -16.77
C VAL A 70 -11.72 -5.15 -16.57
N THR A 71 -10.75 -5.20 -17.48
CA THR A 71 -9.60 -4.26 -17.50
C THR A 71 -9.67 -3.42 -18.78
N GLY A 72 -9.65 -2.10 -18.66
CA GLY A 72 -9.79 -1.22 -19.82
C GLY A 72 -9.31 0.21 -19.63
N HIS A 73 -9.39 1.00 -20.70
CA HIS A 73 -8.97 2.39 -20.75
C HIS A 73 -9.96 3.27 -21.54
N TYR A 74 -10.09 4.52 -21.13
CA TYR A 74 -10.64 5.63 -21.91
C TYR A 74 -9.49 6.51 -22.42
N ILE A 75 -9.59 6.95 -23.67
CA ILE A 75 -8.65 7.88 -24.29
C ILE A 75 -9.43 9.10 -24.76
N ALA A 76 -9.18 10.25 -24.14
CA ALA A 76 -9.82 11.51 -24.51
C ALA A 76 -9.06 12.17 -25.67
N PHE A 77 -9.80 12.64 -26.68
CA PHE A 77 -9.22 13.41 -27.78
C PHE A 77 -9.13 14.90 -27.44
N ALA A 78 -8.19 15.60 -28.08
CA ALA A 78 -7.97 17.03 -27.91
C ALA A 78 -9.18 17.87 -28.33
N ALA A 79 -9.91 17.38 -29.34
CA ALA A 79 -11.18 17.91 -29.83
C ALA A 79 -11.97 16.74 -30.47
N PRO A 80 -13.30 16.84 -30.56
CA PRO A 80 -14.08 15.85 -31.28
C PRO A 80 -13.61 15.71 -32.73
N VAL A 81 -13.46 14.48 -33.19
CA VAL A 81 -13.06 14.14 -34.55
C VAL A 81 -14.31 13.71 -35.30
N ASP A 82 -14.67 14.41 -36.38
CA ASP A 82 -15.87 14.06 -37.16
C ASP A 82 -15.57 12.87 -38.09
N ALA A 83 -16.34 11.79 -37.95
CA ALA A 83 -16.30 10.65 -38.84
C ALA A 83 -17.70 10.40 -39.40
N SER A 84 -17.91 10.71 -40.68
CA SER A 84 -19.21 10.57 -41.35
C SER A 84 -20.36 11.29 -40.63
N GLY A 85 -20.11 12.49 -40.09
CA GLY A 85 -21.11 13.26 -39.34
C GLY A 85 -21.32 12.83 -37.89
N LEU A 86 -20.49 11.91 -37.38
CA LEU A 86 -20.45 11.50 -35.97
C LEU A 86 -19.23 12.16 -35.30
N PRO A 87 -19.43 13.10 -34.35
CA PRO A 87 -18.33 13.69 -33.61
C PRO A 87 -17.84 12.70 -32.54
N LEU A 88 -16.68 12.09 -32.77
CA LEU A 88 -16.02 11.15 -31.87
C LEU A 88 -15.22 11.92 -30.83
N SER A 89 -15.59 11.82 -29.55
CA SER A 89 -14.99 12.58 -28.44
C SER A 89 -13.92 11.78 -27.69
N ARG A 90 -14.08 10.47 -27.60
CA ARG A 90 -13.17 9.56 -26.89
C ARG A 90 -13.10 8.21 -27.59
N TYR A 91 -12.00 7.50 -27.35
CA TYR A 91 -11.87 6.07 -27.63
C TYR A 91 -11.92 5.27 -26.33
N VAL A 92 -12.41 4.03 -26.43
CA VAL A 92 -12.55 3.10 -25.31
C VAL A 92 -12.06 1.74 -25.75
N GLN A 93 -11.35 1.03 -24.88
CA GLN A 93 -11.09 -0.38 -25.06
C GLN A 93 -11.04 -1.13 -23.72
N PHE A 94 -11.57 -2.35 -23.68
CA PHE A 94 -11.46 -3.23 -22.52
C PHE A 94 -11.47 -4.69 -22.90
N GLU A 95 -10.91 -5.50 -22.01
CA GLU A 95 -10.94 -6.96 -22.04
C GLU A 95 -11.73 -7.46 -20.83
N ALA A 96 -12.70 -8.32 -21.07
CA ALA A 96 -13.46 -8.98 -20.02
C ALA A 96 -12.93 -10.41 -19.83
N VAL A 97 -12.17 -10.63 -18.75
CA VAL A 97 -11.57 -11.92 -18.39
C VAL A 97 -12.14 -12.43 -17.08
N GLY A 98 -12.52 -13.72 -17.04
CA GLY A 98 -13.11 -14.35 -15.85
C GLY A 98 -14.64 -14.46 -15.85
N ILE A 99 -15.30 -14.03 -16.92
CA ILE A 99 -16.72 -14.28 -17.18
C ILE A 99 -16.92 -15.49 -18.09
N ALA A 100 -18.16 -15.98 -18.20
CA ALA A 100 -18.51 -17.20 -18.94
C ALA A 100 -17.99 -17.23 -20.39
N VAL A 101 -17.99 -16.09 -21.08
CA VAL A 101 -17.44 -15.94 -22.44
C VAL A 101 -16.48 -14.75 -22.48
N PRO A 102 -15.15 -14.99 -22.49
CA PRO A 102 -14.16 -13.93 -22.63
C PRO A 102 -14.30 -13.20 -23.97
N HIS A 103 -14.34 -11.87 -23.92
CA HIS A 103 -14.51 -11.02 -25.09
C HIS A 103 -13.64 -9.76 -25.03
N PHE A 104 -13.44 -9.16 -26.19
CA PHE A 104 -12.78 -7.89 -26.36
C PHE A 104 -13.81 -6.87 -26.83
N ALA A 105 -13.77 -5.68 -26.24
CA ALA A 105 -14.60 -4.59 -26.69
C ALA A 105 -13.79 -3.31 -26.86
N TRP A 106 -14.09 -2.58 -27.93
CA TRP A 106 -13.47 -1.30 -28.23
C TRP A 106 -14.42 -0.41 -28.99
N GLY A 107 -14.23 0.91 -28.96
CA GLY A 107 -15.13 1.82 -29.62
C GLY A 107 -14.94 3.28 -29.27
N PHE A 108 -15.98 4.07 -29.53
CA PHE A 108 -15.93 5.52 -29.42
C PHE A 108 -17.12 6.08 -28.65
N GLU A 109 -16.86 7.12 -27.86
CA GLU A 109 -17.90 7.97 -27.30
C GLU A 109 -18.25 9.06 -28.32
N VAL A 110 -19.50 9.15 -28.71
CA VAL A 110 -20.01 10.00 -29.80
C VAL A 110 -20.93 11.08 -29.22
N GLU A 111 -20.77 12.33 -29.67
CA GLU A 111 -21.59 13.48 -29.25
C GLU A 111 -22.95 13.54 -29.96
N ARG A 112 -23.66 12.40 -29.92
CA ARG A 112 -25.00 12.18 -30.46
C ARG A 112 -25.72 11.18 -29.56
N ASN A 113 -27.06 11.24 -29.53
CA ASN A 113 -27.83 10.25 -28.78
C ASN A 113 -27.88 8.89 -29.51
N VAL A 114 -28.28 7.84 -28.79
CA VAL A 114 -28.30 6.45 -29.30
C VAL A 114 -29.08 6.31 -30.63
N PRO A 115 -30.31 6.84 -30.79
CA PRO A 115 -31.03 6.76 -32.06
C PRO A 115 -30.33 7.44 -33.25
N GLU A 116 -29.72 8.61 -33.02
CA GLU A 116 -29.00 9.34 -34.06
C GLU A 116 -27.77 8.56 -34.54
N VAL A 117 -26.99 7.99 -33.61
CA VAL A 117 -25.83 7.15 -33.97
C VAL A 117 -26.25 5.91 -34.74
N ALA A 118 -27.30 5.21 -34.28
CA ALA A 118 -27.80 4.01 -34.95
C ALA A 118 -28.22 4.30 -36.39
N LYS A 119 -28.97 5.39 -36.61
CA LYS A 119 -29.41 5.78 -37.96
C LYS A 119 -28.24 6.02 -38.91
N VAL A 120 -27.22 6.75 -38.46
CA VAL A 120 -26.03 7.02 -39.30
C VAL A 120 -25.30 5.73 -39.65
N ILE A 121 -25.15 4.80 -38.69
CA ILE A 121 -24.48 3.52 -38.96
C ILE A 121 -25.30 2.64 -39.92
N GLU A 122 -26.63 2.61 -39.80
CA GLU A 122 -27.49 1.89 -40.76
C GLU A 122 -27.43 2.46 -42.18
N GLU A 123 -27.21 3.77 -42.33
CA GLU A 123 -26.98 4.41 -43.63
C GLU A 123 -25.60 4.05 -44.21
N LEU A 124 -24.59 3.88 -43.36
CA LEU A 124 -23.23 3.46 -43.74
C LEU A 124 -23.11 1.96 -44.04
N LEU A 125 -23.99 1.13 -43.49
CA LEU A 125 -24.02 -0.33 -43.66
C LEU A 125 -25.32 -0.78 -44.33
N PRO A 126 -25.41 -0.80 -45.68
CA PRO A 126 -26.61 -1.19 -46.38
C PRO A 126 -27.12 -2.58 -45.95
N GLY A 127 -28.34 -2.63 -45.41
CA GLY A 127 -28.98 -3.86 -44.95
C GLY A 127 -28.83 -4.14 -43.44
N ALA A 128 -28.00 -3.38 -42.73
CA ALA A 128 -27.91 -3.45 -41.28
C ALA A 128 -29.17 -2.89 -40.60
N ARG A 129 -29.63 -3.57 -39.54
CA ARG A 129 -30.70 -3.09 -38.67
C ARG A 129 -30.37 -3.40 -37.21
N PHE A 130 -30.36 -2.39 -36.36
CA PHE A 130 -30.16 -2.58 -34.94
C PHE A 130 -31.40 -3.17 -34.28
N VAL A 131 -31.18 -4.07 -33.33
CA VAL A 131 -32.22 -4.69 -32.50
C VAL A 131 -32.07 -4.22 -31.07
N ALA A 132 -33.16 -3.77 -30.45
CA ALA A 132 -33.16 -3.41 -29.03
C ALA A 132 -33.03 -4.68 -28.16
N LYS A 133 -32.08 -4.68 -27.22
CA LYS A 133 -31.87 -5.78 -26.26
C LYS A 133 -32.43 -5.48 -24.88
N ASP A 134 -32.29 -4.22 -24.47
CA ASP A 134 -32.92 -3.62 -23.30
C ASP A 134 -33.25 -2.15 -23.62
N GLY A 135 -33.93 -1.42 -22.73
CA GLY A 135 -34.43 -0.06 -23.01
C GLY A 135 -33.35 0.99 -23.32
N HIS A 136 -32.07 0.65 -23.21
CA HIS A 136 -30.94 1.58 -23.31
C HIS A 136 -29.80 1.09 -24.24
N MET A 137 -29.96 -0.08 -24.87
CA MET A 137 -28.94 -0.71 -25.71
C MET A 137 -29.51 -1.25 -27.02
N LEU A 138 -28.84 -0.88 -28.11
CA LEU A 138 -29.06 -1.36 -29.47
C LEU A 138 -27.91 -2.28 -29.88
N GLU A 139 -28.22 -3.43 -30.48
CA GLU A 139 -27.25 -4.41 -30.94
C GLU A 139 -27.42 -4.68 -32.45
N LEU A 140 -26.33 -4.70 -33.19
CA LEU A 140 -26.25 -5.16 -34.57
C LEU A 140 -25.23 -6.31 -34.63
N LYS A 141 -25.68 -7.51 -34.96
CA LYS A 141 -24.77 -8.65 -35.21
C LYS A 141 -24.19 -8.54 -36.60
N LEU A 142 -22.87 -8.73 -36.72
CA LEU A 142 -22.16 -8.54 -37.99
C LEU A 142 -21.98 -9.83 -38.80
N ASP A 143 -22.13 -11.02 -38.19
CA ASP A 143 -22.03 -12.30 -38.91
C ASP A 143 -23.04 -13.36 -38.43
N THR A 144 -23.77 -13.95 -39.39
CA THR A 144 -24.51 -15.23 -39.29
C THR A 144 -24.31 -16.06 -40.56
N GLU A 145 -23.08 -16.22 -41.05
CA GLU A 145 -22.76 -17.23 -42.09
C GLU A 145 -21.61 -18.16 -41.69
N PRO A 146 -21.64 -19.43 -42.14
CA PRO A 146 -20.90 -20.53 -41.56
C PRO A 146 -19.46 -20.60 -42.08
N GLU A 147 -18.58 -19.74 -41.59
CA GLU A 147 -17.15 -20.07 -41.51
C GLU A 147 -16.89 -21.00 -40.31
N ALA A 148 -17.68 -22.07 -40.24
CA ALA A 148 -17.44 -23.21 -39.38
C ALA A 148 -16.33 -24.05 -39.99
N GLN A 149 -15.09 -23.57 -39.92
CA GLN A 149 -13.94 -24.47 -40.03
C GLN A 149 -12.59 -23.95 -39.53
N HIS A 150 -12.44 -22.68 -39.11
CA HIS A 150 -11.17 -22.18 -38.54
C HIS A 150 -11.28 -21.58 -37.13
N GLY A 151 -12.44 -21.66 -36.48
CA GLY A 151 -12.57 -21.42 -35.05
C GLY A 151 -12.01 -22.59 -34.24
N ASP A 152 -11.33 -22.29 -33.14
CA ASP A 152 -10.92 -23.29 -32.15
C ASP A 152 -12.16 -24.12 -31.77
N ALA A 153 -12.12 -25.45 -31.94
CA ALA A 153 -13.27 -26.37 -31.79
C ALA A 153 -13.83 -26.45 -30.36
N SER A 154 -13.39 -25.56 -29.48
CA SER A 154 -13.63 -25.49 -28.05
C SER A 154 -14.67 -24.43 -27.64
N VAL A 155 -15.19 -23.61 -28.57
CA VAL A 155 -16.20 -22.57 -28.30
C VAL A 155 -17.53 -22.93 -28.99
N ALA A 156 -18.63 -22.87 -28.24
CA ALA A 156 -19.96 -23.16 -28.79
C ALA A 156 -20.36 -22.10 -29.84
N PRO A 157 -21.05 -22.46 -30.94
CA PRO A 157 -21.41 -21.51 -32.00
C PRO A 157 -22.17 -20.27 -31.51
N GLU A 158 -22.96 -20.41 -30.45
CA GLU A 158 -23.70 -19.33 -29.78
C GLU A 158 -22.81 -18.31 -29.04
N ASP A 159 -21.60 -18.72 -28.66
CA ASP A 159 -20.62 -17.91 -27.94
C ASP A 159 -19.57 -17.28 -28.87
N SER A 160 -19.62 -17.61 -30.17
CA SER A 160 -18.78 -17.05 -31.22
C SER A 160 -19.51 -15.89 -31.90
N TYR A 161 -19.05 -14.65 -31.70
CA TYR A 161 -19.75 -13.47 -32.21
C TYR A 161 -18.84 -12.29 -32.54
N ARG A 162 -19.34 -11.45 -33.44
CA ARG A 162 -18.96 -10.06 -33.63
C ARG A 162 -20.23 -9.22 -33.69
N LYS A 163 -20.29 -8.15 -32.92
CA LYS A 163 -21.44 -7.26 -32.88
C LYS A 163 -21.04 -5.81 -32.63
N ILE A 164 -21.85 -4.89 -33.14
CA ILE A 164 -21.81 -3.49 -32.78
C ILE A 164 -22.89 -3.27 -31.71
N VAL A 165 -22.50 -2.64 -30.61
CA VAL A 165 -23.38 -2.24 -29.52
C VAL A 165 -23.40 -0.72 -29.43
N ILE A 166 -24.59 -0.12 -29.39
CA ILE A 166 -24.77 1.30 -29.13
C ILE A 166 -25.55 1.43 -27.83
N ARG A 167 -24.99 2.11 -26.85
CA ARG A 167 -25.66 2.41 -25.58
C ARG A 167 -25.48 3.86 -25.19
N GLN A 168 -26.29 4.32 -24.26
CA GLN A 168 -26.12 5.67 -23.71
C GLN A 168 -24.78 5.76 -22.96
N ALA A 169 -24.03 6.84 -23.17
CA ALA A 169 -22.87 7.16 -22.34
C ALA A 169 -23.33 7.77 -21.00
N ASN A 170 -22.42 8.37 -20.23
CA ASN A 170 -22.74 9.01 -18.95
C ASN A 170 -23.69 10.23 -19.08
N ASN A 171 -23.97 10.68 -20.30
CA ASN A 171 -24.87 11.80 -20.61
C ASN A 171 -25.89 11.35 -21.68
N PRO A 172 -27.20 11.67 -21.54
CA PRO A 172 -28.22 11.35 -22.54
C PRO A 172 -27.98 11.94 -23.94
N THR A 173 -27.14 12.96 -24.08
CA THR A 173 -26.77 13.54 -25.38
C THR A 173 -25.57 12.85 -26.03
N GLN A 174 -25.03 11.80 -25.41
CA GLN A 174 -23.85 11.07 -25.87
C GLN A 174 -24.14 9.56 -25.90
N ALA A 175 -23.56 8.89 -26.88
CA ALA A 175 -23.68 7.46 -27.06
C ALA A 175 -22.29 6.83 -27.07
N LEU A 176 -22.18 5.64 -26.52
CA LEU A 176 -21.00 4.80 -26.68
C LEU A 176 -21.31 3.76 -27.76
N VAL A 177 -20.60 3.84 -28.89
CA VAL A 177 -20.64 2.81 -29.94
C VAL A 177 -19.43 1.91 -29.78
N MET A 178 -19.66 0.61 -29.68
CA MET A 178 -18.63 -0.38 -29.41
C MET A 178 -18.73 -1.54 -30.37
N CYS A 179 -17.58 -2.02 -30.81
CA CYS A 179 -17.42 -3.39 -31.25
C CYS A 179 -17.22 -4.29 -30.03
N ASP A 180 -17.93 -5.41 -30.04
CA ASP A 180 -17.82 -6.46 -29.04
C ASP A 180 -17.65 -7.79 -29.78
N ALA A 181 -16.53 -8.46 -29.53
CA ALA A 181 -16.11 -9.65 -30.25
C ALA A 181 -15.59 -10.73 -29.30
N SER A 182 -16.05 -11.96 -29.50
CA SER A 182 -15.54 -13.12 -28.79
C SER A 182 -14.08 -13.40 -29.16
N LYS A 183 -13.33 -13.99 -28.22
CA LYS A 183 -11.88 -14.21 -28.37
C LYS A 183 -11.50 -15.06 -29.60
N ASP A 184 -12.32 -16.03 -29.97
CA ASP A 184 -12.11 -16.88 -31.14
C ASP A 184 -12.19 -16.09 -32.45
N ARG A 185 -13.04 -15.06 -32.52
CA ARG A 185 -13.21 -14.16 -33.67
C ARG A 185 -12.15 -13.08 -33.80
N MET A 186 -11.15 -13.07 -32.93
CA MET A 186 -10.05 -12.10 -32.96
C MET A 186 -8.69 -12.78 -33.22
N SER A 187 -8.60 -13.72 -34.19
CA SER A 187 -7.36 -14.45 -34.58
C SER A 187 -6.15 -13.55 -34.79
N ASP A 188 -6.40 -12.37 -35.34
CA ASP A 188 -5.35 -11.49 -35.86
C ASP A 188 -4.75 -10.58 -34.77
N LEU A 189 -5.31 -10.64 -33.54
CA LEU A 189 -4.70 -9.99 -32.39
C LEU A 189 -3.39 -10.68 -32.01
N ALA A 190 -2.41 -9.86 -31.64
CA ALA A 190 -1.15 -10.36 -31.12
C ALA A 190 -1.39 -11.27 -29.90
N THR A 191 -0.77 -12.44 -29.95
CA THR A 191 -0.72 -13.35 -28.81
C THR A 191 0.32 -12.85 -27.82
N ASN A 192 -0.09 -12.71 -26.56
CA ASN A 192 0.83 -12.45 -25.46
C ASN A 192 1.80 -13.63 -25.32
N GLY A 193 3.10 -13.34 -25.49
CA GLY A 193 4.17 -14.34 -25.39
C GLY A 193 4.28 -15.05 -24.03
N GLU A 194 3.76 -14.47 -22.94
CA GLU A 194 3.74 -15.10 -21.61
C GLU A 194 2.57 -16.06 -21.40
N THR A 195 1.36 -15.64 -21.78
CA THR A 195 0.13 -16.35 -21.40
C THR A 195 -0.43 -17.20 -22.54
N GLY A 196 0.10 -17.06 -23.75
CA GLY A 196 -0.48 -17.64 -24.96
C GLY A 196 -1.87 -17.09 -25.30
N ARG A 197 -2.33 -16.02 -24.62
CA ARG A 197 -3.64 -15.41 -24.82
C ARG A 197 -3.54 -14.21 -25.76
N LYS A 198 -4.53 -14.04 -26.61
CA LYS A 198 -4.68 -12.82 -27.42
C LYS A 198 -4.94 -11.61 -26.52
N ARG A 199 -4.49 -10.43 -26.94
CA ARG A 199 -4.69 -9.17 -26.23
C ARG A 199 -4.95 -8.02 -27.20
N LEU A 200 -5.66 -6.99 -26.73
CA LEU A 200 -5.73 -5.71 -27.43
C LEU A 200 -4.37 -5.00 -27.39
N PRO A 201 -4.03 -4.18 -28.40
CA PRO A 201 -2.85 -3.31 -28.36
C PRO A 201 -2.89 -2.34 -27.17
N SER A 202 -1.73 -1.90 -26.69
CA SER A 202 -1.71 -0.93 -25.60
C SER A 202 -2.26 0.43 -26.07
N PRO A 203 -3.01 1.17 -25.23
CA PRO A 203 -3.49 2.51 -25.60
C PRO A 203 -2.36 3.46 -26.03
N GLU A 204 -1.15 3.29 -25.49
CA GLU A 204 0.03 4.07 -25.85
C GLU A 204 0.55 3.74 -27.26
N ASP A 205 0.48 2.47 -27.67
CA ASP A 205 0.82 2.08 -29.05
C ASP A 205 -0.21 2.63 -30.03
N LEU A 206 -1.49 2.66 -29.65
CA LEU A 206 -2.58 3.19 -30.45
C LEU A 206 -2.59 4.72 -30.53
N PHE A 207 -2.10 5.41 -29.51
CA PHE A 207 -2.10 6.87 -29.45
C PHE A 207 -0.75 7.40 -28.95
N PRO A 208 0.32 7.28 -29.74
CA PRO A 208 1.67 7.72 -29.36
C PRO A 208 1.77 9.22 -29.03
N SER A 209 0.82 10.03 -29.53
CA SER A 209 0.70 11.46 -29.23
C SER A 209 0.13 11.77 -27.84
N ALA A 210 -0.47 10.80 -27.16
CA ALA A 210 -1.00 10.95 -25.81
C ALA A 210 0.15 11.14 -24.82
N LYS A 211 0.31 12.36 -24.30
CA LYS A 211 1.14 12.56 -23.12
C LYS A 211 0.39 11.98 -21.92
N VAL A 212 0.93 10.91 -21.34
CA VAL A 212 0.63 10.58 -19.94
C VAL A 212 0.88 11.86 -19.13
N PRO A 213 -0.03 12.30 -18.24
CA PRO A 213 0.29 13.37 -17.30
C PRO A 213 1.64 13.03 -16.70
N GLY A 214 2.66 13.85 -16.95
CA GLY A 214 4.02 13.50 -16.58
C GLY A 214 4.04 13.20 -15.09
N VAL A 215 4.15 11.92 -14.75
CA VAL A 215 4.29 11.47 -13.38
C VAL A 215 5.56 12.16 -12.89
N LYS A 216 5.41 13.14 -11.99
CA LYS A 216 6.57 13.79 -11.38
C LYS A 216 7.37 12.69 -10.71
N ALA A 217 8.60 12.47 -11.14
CA ALA A 217 9.54 11.57 -10.48
C ALA A 217 9.51 11.86 -8.97
N ASP A 218 9.29 10.82 -8.18
CA ASP A 218 9.23 10.92 -6.73
C ASP A 218 10.31 10.01 -6.20
N LYS A 219 11.45 10.60 -5.84
CA LYS A 219 12.64 9.82 -5.49
C LYS A 219 12.38 8.85 -4.35
N ILE A 220 11.53 9.22 -3.38
CA ILE A 220 11.24 8.40 -2.22
C ILE A 220 10.42 7.19 -2.66
N LEU A 221 9.34 7.41 -3.43
CA LEU A 221 8.51 6.32 -3.93
C LEU A 221 9.28 5.41 -4.90
N ASP A 222 10.02 6.01 -5.84
CA ASP A 222 10.80 5.29 -6.86
C ASP A 222 11.87 4.40 -6.21
N ALA A 223 12.50 4.86 -5.12
CA ALA A 223 13.46 4.05 -4.37
C ALA A 223 12.78 3.01 -3.45
N PHE A 224 11.61 3.32 -2.91
CA PHE A 224 10.86 2.45 -2.01
C PHE A 224 10.36 1.20 -2.74
N VAL A 225 9.70 1.34 -3.90
CA VAL A 225 9.08 0.22 -4.63
C VAL A 225 10.09 -0.81 -5.14
N ALA A 226 11.37 -0.44 -5.23
CA ALA A 226 12.44 -1.36 -5.60
C ALA A 226 12.81 -2.33 -4.46
N CYS A 227 12.30 -2.12 -3.23
CA CYS A 227 12.58 -2.92 -2.04
C CYS A 227 14.07 -3.19 -1.78
N ARG A 228 14.94 -2.21 -2.09
CA ARG A 228 16.39 -2.33 -1.89
C ARG A 228 16.88 -1.51 -0.70
N PRO A 229 17.93 -1.97 0.01
CA PRO A 229 18.56 -1.22 1.09
C PRO A 229 19.00 0.22 0.74
N SER A 230 19.29 0.49 -0.54
CA SER A 230 19.63 1.84 -1.02
C SER A 230 18.52 2.87 -0.77
N PHE A 231 17.28 2.44 -0.53
CA PHE A 231 16.16 3.28 -0.13
C PHE A 231 16.47 4.13 1.11
N PHE A 232 17.19 3.59 2.10
CA PHE A 232 17.54 4.33 3.31
C PHE A 232 18.49 5.51 3.06
N ASN A 233 19.33 5.42 2.03
CA ASN A 233 20.15 6.56 1.61
C ASN A 233 19.27 7.69 1.06
N VAL A 234 18.21 7.34 0.30
CA VAL A 234 17.26 8.32 -0.22
C VAL A 234 16.47 8.98 0.91
N LEU A 235 16.01 8.21 1.90
CA LEU A 235 15.35 8.77 3.09
C LEU A 235 16.28 9.73 3.84
N TRP A 236 17.55 9.35 4.02
CA TRP A 236 18.55 10.20 4.66
C TRP A 236 18.79 11.51 3.89
N ASP A 237 18.94 11.43 2.57
CA ASP A 237 19.19 12.59 1.70
C ASP A 237 17.98 13.55 1.71
N GLU A 238 16.77 13.00 1.69
CA GLU A 238 15.52 13.74 1.68
C GLU A 238 15.01 14.06 3.10
N ARG A 239 15.80 13.80 4.15
CA ARG A 239 15.33 13.91 5.56
C ARG A 239 14.74 15.26 5.96
N LYS A 240 15.15 16.34 5.28
CA LYS A 240 14.65 17.70 5.51
C LYS A 240 13.20 17.90 5.04
N THR A 241 12.68 16.99 4.22
CA THR A 241 11.31 17.06 3.69
C THR A 241 10.28 16.51 4.69
N PHE A 242 10.72 15.70 5.66
CA PHE A 242 9.83 15.14 6.67
C PHE A 242 9.44 16.19 7.72
N PRO A 243 8.17 16.23 8.15
CA PRO A 243 7.73 17.07 9.25
C PRO A 243 8.31 16.52 10.57
N ARG A 244 7.97 17.17 11.68
CA ARG A 244 8.29 16.63 13.00
C ARG A 244 7.70 15.23 13.14
N PHE A 245 8.37 14.36 13.89
CA PHE A 245 7.92 12.99 14.09
C PHE A 245 8.24 12.48 15.49
N ARG A 246 7.58 11.38 15.86
CA ARG A 246 7.92 10.54 17.02
C ARG A 246 8.44 9.19 16.54
N VAL A 247 9.26 8.55 17.37
CA VAL A 247 9.74 7.18 17.18
C VAL A 247 9.22 6.31 18.31
N GLU A 248 8.66 5.15 17.97
CA GLU A 248 8.19 4.13 18.90
C GLU A 248 8.95 2.84 18.59
N ALA A 249 9.88 2.44 19.46
CA ALA A 249 10.60 1.17 19.36
C ALA A 249 9.88 0.09 20.16
N PHE A 250 9.71 -1.11 19.58
CA PHE A 250 9.04 -2.21 20.24
C PHE A 250 9.53 -3.57 19.77
N GLU A 251 9.39 -4.57 20.64
CA GLU A 251 9.72 -5.97 20.39
C GLU A 251 8.42 -6.75 20.17
N SER A 252 8.44 -7.82 19.36
CA SER A 252 7.27 -8.70 19.23
C SER A 252 7.02 -9.46 20.55
N PRO A 253 5.77 -9.58 21.02
CA PRO A 253 5.42 -10.39 22.20
C PRO A 253 5.73 -11.88 22.04
N GLU A 254 5.94 -12.32 20.79
CA GLU A 254 6.30 -13.70 20.47
C GLU A 254 7.82 -13.95 20.45
N ASN A 255 8.65 -12.92 20.73
CA ASN A 255 10.09 -13.08 20.76
C ASN A 255 10.53 -14.09 21.81
N MET A 256 11.22 -15.14 21.36
CA MET A 256 11.84 -16.15 22.22
C MET A 256 13.37 -16.14 22.06
N PRO A 257 14.11 -15.10 22.51
CA PRO A 257 15.54 -14.93 22.21
C PRO A 257 16.47 -15.98 22.85
N HIS A 258 15.91 -16.97 23.55
CA HIS A 258 16.65 -17.94 24.36
C HIS A 258 16.55 -19.38 23.87
N VAL A 259 15.63 -19.66 22.96
CA VAL A 259 15.46 -20.99 22.38
C VAL A 259 16.37 -21.09 21.15
N PRO A 260 17.20 -22.14 21.01
CA PRO A 260 18.00 -22.38 19.82
C PRO A 260 17.14 -22.31 18.54
N GLY A 261 17.63 -21.58 17.54
CA GLY A 261 16.89 -21.37 16.30
C GLY A 261 15.64 -20.49 16.40
N ALA A 262 15.28 -19.93 17.57
CA ALA A 262 14.16 -19.00 17.63
C ALA A 262 14.53 -17.63 17.03
N GLU A 263 13.59 -17.08 16.28
CA GLU A 263 13.71 -15.78 15.65
C GLU A 263 13.05 -14.71 16.54
N SER A 264 13.76 -13.63 16.81
CA SER A 264 13.27 -12.47 17.55
C SER A 264 13.15 -11.26 16.65
N THR A 265 12.00 -10.63 16.67
CA THR A 265 11.62 -9.49 15.85
C THR A 265 11.65 -8.19 16.65
N TYR A 266 12.35 -7.19 16.11
CA TYR A 266 12.48 -5.85 16.67
C TYR A 266 12.00 -4.83 15.65
N SER A 267 11.15 -3.90 16.06
CA SER A 267 10.50 -2.93 15.18
C SER A 267 10.67 -1.50 15.67
N GLU A 268 10.70 -0.56 14.74
CA GLU A 268 10.55 0.87 15.00
C GLU A 268 9.41 1.40 14.14
N ALA A 269 8.55 2.23 14.74
CA ALA A 269 7.52 2.98 14.05
C ALA A 269 7.82 4.48 14.14
N VAL A 270 7.85 5.14 12.99
CA VAL A 270 7.96 6.59 12.87
C VAL A 270 6.58 7.13 12.56
N THR A 271 6.01 7.96 13.45
CA THR A 271 4.74 8.64 13.20
C THR A 271 4.99 10.11 12.95
N PHE A 272 4.56 10.57 11.77
CA PHE A 272 4.68 11.96 11.36
C PHE A 272 3.60 12.85 12.02
N GLU A 273 3.93 14.12 12.31
CA GLU A 273 3.00 15.12 12.87
C GLU A 273 1.74 15.28 12.01
N ARG A 274 1.92 15.14 10.69
CA ARG A 274 0.89 15.23 9.67
C ARG A 274 1.25 14.27 8.53
N PRO A 275 0.26 13.78 7.76
CA PRO A 275 0.54 12.92 6.62
C PRO A 275 1.50 13.61 5.63
N ILE A 276 2.45 12.85 5.10
CA ILE A 276 3.38 13.30 4.07
C ILE A 276 2.95 12.77 2.71
N LYS A 277 3.32 13.48 1.64
CA LYS A 277 3.11 13.01 0.27
C LYS A 277 4.36 12.30 -0.22
N VAL A 278 4.18 11.05 -0.67
CA VAL A 278 5.21 10.22 -1.31
C VAL A 278 4.57 9.67 -2.58
N GLY A 279 4.90 10.30 -3.72
CA GLY A 279 4.18 10.15 -4.97
C GLY A 279 2.69 10.43 -4.77
N ASP A 280 1.87 9.43 -5.09
CA ASP A 280 0.42 9.50 -5.01
C ASP A 280 -0.12 9.15 -3.61
N PHE A 281 0.76 8.70 -2.70
CA PHE A 281 0.38 8.28 -1.36
C PHE A 281 0.35 9.41 -0.34
N SER A 282 -0.59 9.27 0.59
CA SER A 282 -0.63 10.03 1.85
C SER A 282 -0.14 9.12 2.98
N VAL A 283 1.14 9.24 3.33
CA VAL A 283 1.81 8.38 4.32
C VAL A 283 1.65 8.97 5.72
N VAL A 284 1.16 8.18 6.67
CA VAL A 284 1.00 8.57 8.09
C VAL A 284 2.10 8.04 9.00
N ARG A 285 2.62 6.85 8.69
CA ARG A 285 3.70 6.21 9.46
C ARG A 285 4.66 5.50 8.53
N PHE A 286 5.88 5.34 9.01
CA PHE A 286 6.87 4.44 8.45
C PHE A 286 7.21 3.38 9.50
N PHE A 287 7.30 2.12 9.09
CA PHE A 287 7.71 1.02 9.94
C PHE A 287 9.00 0.42 9.40
N GLN A 288 9.84 -0.04 10.31
CA GLN A 288 10.97 -0.89 9.97
C GLN A 288 11.13 -1.98 11.00
N ARG A 289 11.53 -3.16 10.54
CA ARG A 289 11.58 -4.40 11.31
C ARG A 289 12.86 -5.14 10.96
N LYS A 290 13.53 -5.66 11.98
CA LYS A 290 14.63 -6.63 11.84
C LYS A 290 14.32 -7.87 12.65
N SER A 291 14.53 -9.03 12.03
CA SER A 291 14.52 -10.32 12.70
C SER A 291 15.94 -10.77 13.00
N ILE A 292 16.13 -11.37 14.17
CA ILE A 292 17.43 -11.83 14.67
C ILE A 292 17.27 -13.28 15.13
N GLN A 293 18.13 -14.16 14.62
CA GLN A 293 18.25 -15.55 15.05
C GLN A 293 19.71 -15.79 15.44
N GLU A 294 19.96 -16.39 16.60
CA GLU A 294 21.32 -16.69 17.08
C GLU A 294 22.28 -15.48 17.05
N GLY A 295 21.76 -14.31 17.40
CA GLY A 295 22.51 -13.05 17.43
C GLY A 295 22.84 -12.45 16.04
N LYS A 296 22.35 -13.06 14.95
CA LYS A 296 22.55 -12.57 13.58
C LYS A 296 21.22 -12.09 12.98
N PRO A 297 21.21 -10.97 12.25
CA PRO A 297 20.04 -10.57 11.48
C PRO A 297 19.73 -11.61 10.40
N THR A 298 18.46 -12.02 10.31
CA THR A 298 17.97 -13.01 9.34
C THR A 298 17.05 -12.39 8.30
N ARG A 299 16.24 -11.41 8.69
CA ARG A 299 15.27 -10.73 7.81
C ARG A 299 15.17 -9.25 8.14
N PHE A 300 14.85 -8.47 7.12
CA PHE A 300 14.56 -7.06 7.23
C PHE A 300 13.27 -6.76 6.47
N ALA A 301 12.43 -5.92 7.05
CA ALA A 301 11.27 -5.40 6.36
C ALA A 301 11.08 -3.92 6.70
N TRP A 302 10.51 -3.16 5.77
CA TRP A 302 10.10 -1.79 6.01
C TRP A 302 8.83 -1.48 5.25
N ALA A 303 8.00 -0.59 5.79
CA ALA A 303 6.68 -0.33 5.26
C ALA A 303 6.26 1.13 5.40
N PHE A 304 5.47 1.60 4.45
CA PHE A 304 4.68 2.82 4.60
C PHE A 304 3.25 2.46 4.98
N GLN A 305 2.74 3.14 6.00
CA GLN A 305 1.30 3.14 6.27
C GLN A 305 0.66 4.30 5.51
N VAL A 306 -0.24 3.97 4.59
CA VAL A 306 -0.88 4.93 3.69
C VAL A 306 -2.38 5.01 3.95
N ILE A 307 -2.95 6.20 3.76
CA ILE A 307 -4.41 6.44 3.80
C ILE A 307 -5.01 6.06 2.45
N ALA A 308 -5.16 4.76 2.21
CA ALA A 308 -5.79 4.15 1.05
C ALA A 308 -6.09 2.68 1.37
N THR A 309 -7.04 2.08 0.66
CA THR A 309 -7.26 0.62 0.70
C THR A 309 -6.16 -0.14 -0.06
N PRO A 310 -5.96 -1.45 0.18
CA PRO A 310 -4.90 -2.20 -0.50
C PRO A 310 -5.02 -2.17 -2.02
N GLY A 311 -6.26 -2.28 -2.52
CA GLY A 311 -6.54 -2.23 -3.96
C GLY A 311 -6.26 -0.86 -4.58
N GLU A 312 -6.56 0.24 -3.87
CA GLU A 312 -6.22 1.60 -4.32
C GLU A 312 -4.70 1.81 -4.33
N ALA A 313 -3.99 1.33 -3.30
CA ALA A 313 -2.55 1.45 -3.20
C ALA A 313 -1.84 0.65 -4.32
N ALA A 314 -2.25 -0.59 -4.54
CA ALA A 314 -1.74 -1.44 -5.62
C ALA A 314 -2.03 -0.83 -7.01
N ARG A 315 -3.23 -0.30 -7.22
CA ARG A 315 -3.60 0.37 -8.48
C ARG A 315 -2.73 1.61 -8.75
N ALA A 316 -2.47 2.43 -7.74
CA ALA A 316 -1.61 3.61 -7.89
C ALA A 316 -0.18 3.21 -8.29
N ILE A 317 0.40 2.16 -7.71
CA ILE A 317 1.71 1.63 -8.13
C ILE A 317 1.66 1.06 -9.54
N ALA A 318 0.62 0.27 -9.84
CA ALA A 318 0.43 -0.35 -11.15
C ALA A 318 0.40 0.70 -12.27
N GLU A 319 -0.40 1.75 -12.09
CA GLU A 319 -0.52 2.87 -13.04
C GLU A 319 0.80 3.62 -13.19
N ARG A 320 1.45 3.92 -12.08
CA ARG A 320 2.68 4.72 -12.06
C ARG A 320 3.87 4.02 -12.73
N TYR A 321 4.07 2.74 -12.41
CA TYR A 321 5.23 1.98 -12.87
C TYR A 321 4.93 1.05 -14.05
N ARG A 322 3.68 1.06 -14.54
CA ARG A 322 3.20 0.21 -15.65
C ARG A 322 3.43 -1.27 -15.37
N VAL A 323 3.13 -1.68 -14.14
CA VAL A 323 3.23 -3.06 -13.68
C VAL A 323 1.86 -3.62 -13.35
N ARG A 324 1.72 -4.94 -13.31
CA ARG A 324 0.47 -5.63 -12.98
C ARG A 324 0.64 -6.45 -11.71
N PHE A 325 -0.36 -6.34 -10.85
CA PHE A 325 -0.52 -7.19 -9.68
C PHE A 325 -1.57 -8.28 -9.98
N GLU A 326 -1.33 -9.50 -9.50
CA GLU A 326 -2.27 -10.60 -9.63
C GLU A 326 -3.50 -10.36 -8.75
N THR A 327 -4.69 -10.53 -9.33
CA THR A 327 -5.98 -10.33 -8.66
C THR A 327 -6.20 -11.34 -7.55
N GLY A 328 -6.55 -10.86 -6.35
CA GLY A 328 -6.90 -11.66 -5.18
C GLY A 328 -5.80 -11.76 -4.11
N SER A 329 -4.56 -11.47 -4.47
CA SER A 329 -3.42 -11.59 -3.56
C SER A 329 -2.42 -10.42 -3.65
N TRP A 330 -2.61 -9.49 -4.61
CA TRP A 330 -1.81 -8.26 -4.79
C TRP A 330 -0.30 -8.48 -4.94
N TRP A 331 0.12 -9.65 -5.44
CA TRP A 331 1.52 -9.95 -5.77
C TRP A 331 1.87 -9.42 -7.14
N LEU A 332 3.10 -8.92 -7.29
CA LEU A 332 3.57 -8.48 -8.60
C LEU A 332 3.64 -9.69 -9.55
N SER A 333 3.13 -9.54 -10.78
CA SER A 333 3.19 -10.63 -11.75
C SER A 333 4.65 -11.02 -12.04
N SER A 334 4.91 -12.34 -12.17
CA SER A 334 6.27 -12.88 -12.32
C SER A 334 7.10 -12.26 -13.47
N LYS A 335 6.44 -11.76 -14.51
CA LYS A 335 7.12 -11.12 -15.65
C LYS A 335 7.44 -9.63 -15.39
N ASP A 336 6.58 -8.92 -14.67
CA ASP A 336 6.82 -7.53 -14.31
C ASP A 336 7.87 -7.43 -13.19
N ALA A 337 7.90 -8.42 -12.29
CA ALA A 337 8.97 -8.62 -11.32
C ALA A 337 10.38 -8.77 -11.93
N ALA A 338 10.47 -9.36 -13.13
CA ALA A 338 11.76 -9.64 -13.77
C ALA A 338 12.32 -8.45 -14.59
N ALA A 339 11.47 -7.46 -14.93
CA ALA A 339 11.81 -6.42 -15.90
C ALA A 339 11.51 -4.98 -15.43
N GLY A 340 10.74 -4.82 -14.35
CA GLY A 340 10.28 -3.52 -13.85
C GLY A 340 11.13 -2.95 -12.70
N PRO A 341 10.91 -1.67 -12.37
CA PRO A 341 11.54 -1.02 -11.20
C PRO A 341 10.88 -1.41 -9.87
N VAL A 342 9.73 -2.09 -9.91
CA VAL A 342 8.98 -2.56 -8.75
C VAL A 342 9.44 -3.96 -8.39
N SER A 343 9.79 -4.19 -7.12
CA SER A 343 10.20 -5.51 -6.64
C SER A 343 9.00 -6.46 -6.51
N LYS A 344 9.28 -7.76 -6.69
CA LYS A 344 8.36 -8.85 -6.32
C LYS A 344 8.10 -8.93 -4.81
N ASP A 345 9.00 -8.34 -4.00
CA ASP A 345 8.95 -8.37 -2.53
C ASP A 345 8.10 -7.22 -1.96
N LEU A 346 7.34 -6.53 -2.82
CA LEU A 346 6.40 -5.48 -2.46
C LEU A 346 5.02 -6.09 -2.19
N GLU A 347 4.49 -5.89 -0.99
CA GLU A 347 3.24 -6.45 -0.50
C GLU A 347 2.28 -5.36 0.00
N PHE A 348 0.97 -5.64 -0.04
CA PHE A 348 -0.09 -4.71 0.36
C PHE A 348 -1.06 -5.38 1.33
N ASP A 349 -1.01 -4.98 2.60
CA ASP A 349 -1.86 -5.53 3.65
C ASP A 349 -2.73 -4.46 4.32
N SER A 350 -3.96 -4.82 4.69
CA SER A 350 -4.82 -3.98 5.51
C SER A 350 -4.22 -3.72 6.90
N TYR A 351 -4.22 -2.47 7.37
CA TYR A 351 -3.67 -2.10 8.67
C TYR A 351 -4.76 -1.71 9.68
N PHE A 352 -5.05 -2.57 10.66
CA PHE A 352 -5.97 -2.42 11.82
C PHE A 352 -7.44 -2.02 11.53
N ASP A 353 -7.73 -1.40 10.40
CA ASP A 353 -9.04 -1.07 9.86
C ASP A 353 -9.00 -1.36 8.35
N PRO A 354 -9.59 -2.49 7.89
CA PRO A 354 -9.40 -3.00 6.54
C PRO A 354 -9.88 -2.05 5.43
N ASP A 355 -10.69 -1.04 5.77
CA ASP A 355 -11.39 -0.21 4.80
C ASP A 355 -10.79 1.20 4.64
N GLN A 356 -9.70 1.56 5.34
CA GLN A 356 -9.17 2.94 5.29
C GLN A 356 -7.65 3.06 5.15
N GLN A 357 -6.88 2.06 5.60
CA GLN A 357 -5.42 2.18 5.65
C GLN A 357 -4.72 0.88 5.26
N THR A 358 -3.61 1.05 4.55
CA THR A 358 -2.80 -0.05 4.01
C THR A 358 -1.37 0.08 4.51
N ALA A 359 -0.77 -1.04 4.90
CA ALA A 359 0.67 -1.20 4.99
C ALA A 359 1.18 -1.65 3.61
N VAL A 360 1.94 -0.78 2.95
CA VAL A 360 2.71 -1.14 1.76
C VAL A 360 4.08 -1.56 2.28
N THR A 361 4.44 -2.83 2.13
CA THR A 361 5.60 -3.44 2.78
C THR A 361 6.61 -3.92 1.75
N CYS A 362 7.89 -3.70 2.04
CA CYS A 362 9.01 -4.34 1.37
C CYS A 362 9.66 -5.33 2.32
N GLU A 363 9.72 -6.60 1.92
CA GLU A 363 10.42 -7.66 2.64
C GLU A 363 11.43 -8.37 1.70
N PRO A 364 12.57 -7.72 1.40
CA PRO A 364 13.51 -8.26 0.42
C PRO A 364 14.20 -9.55 0.87
N ASP A 365 14.52 -10.38 -0.11
CA ASP A 365 15.27 -11.62 0.06
C ASP A 365 16.66 -11.40 0.72
N GLU A 366 17.18 -12.46 1.37
CA GLU A 366 18.49 -12.45 2.04
C GLU A 366 19.64 -12.04 1.11
N SER A 367 19.54 -12.37 -0.19
CA SER A 367 20.55 -11.99 -1.20
C SER A 367 20.67 -10.48 -1.39
N GLU A 368 19.56 -9.75 -1.31
CA GLU A 368 19.52 -8.28 -1.46
C GLU A 368 19.96 -7.56 -0.19
N THR A 369 19.89 -8.23 0.97
CA THR A 369 20.22 -7.68 2.29
C THR A 369 21.54 -8.18 2.86
N ARG A 370 22.33 -8.93 2.07
CA ARG A 370 23.64 -9.44 2.52
C ARG A 370 24.58 -8.29 2.93
N GLY A 371 24.97 -8.29 4.20
CA GLY A 371 25.86 -7.26 4.78
C GLY A 371 25.16 -5.92 5.03
N PHE A 372 23.84 -5.84 4.84
CA PHE A 372 23.07 -4.66 5.19
C PHE A 372 22.88 -4.56 6.70
N ARG A 373 22.97 -3.33 7.21
CA ARG A 373 22.55 -2.98 8.57
C ARG A 373 21.37 -2.03 8.46
N LEU A 374 20.22 -2.45 8.97
CA LEU A 374 19.07 -1.56 9.11
C LEU A 374 19.45 -0.36 10.01
N PRO A 375 19.42 0.88 9.48
CA PRO A 375 19.69 2.08 10.28
C PRO A 375 18.58 2.28 11.30
N TRP A 376 18.90 2.90 12.43
CA TRP A 376 17.87 3.34 13.38
C TRP A 376 16.98 4.40 12.74
N ALA A 377 15.74 4.51 13.20
CA ALA A 377 14.83 5.53 12.70
C ALA A 377 15.43 6.94 12.83
N GLU A 378 16.09 7.23 13.96
CA GLU A 378 16.71 8.55 14.17
C GLU A 378 18.00 8.77 13.38
N GLU A 379 18.68 7.70 12.95
CA GLU A 379 19.73 7.83 11.94
C GLU A 379 19.06 8.29 10.64
N THR A 380 18.02 7.60 10.18
CA THR A 380 17.38 7.88 8.88
C THR A 380 16.69 9.25 8.81
N PHE A 381 15.87 9.58 9.81
CA PHE A 381 14.99 10.75 9.80
C PHE A 381 15.51 11.94 10.63
N GLY A 382 16.53 11.73 11.46
CA GLY A 382 17.05 12.69 12.45
C GLY A 382 16.50 12.47 13.87
N LEU A 383 16.82 13.37 14.81
CA LEU A 383 16.34 13.25 16.20
C LEU A 383 14.82 13.49 16.26
N ALA A 384 14.08 12.60 16.92
CA ALA A 384 12.64 12.74 17.09
C ALA A 384 12.30 14.03 17.87
N GLN A 385 11.25 14.74 17.44
CA GLN A 385 10.85 16.03 18.04
C GLN A 385 9.45 16.01 18.67
N LEU A 386 8.79 14.84 18.64
CA LEU A 386 7.47 14.62 19.22
C LEU A 386 7.50 13.44 20.18
N GLY A 387 6.74 13.57 21.27
CA GLY A 387 6.64 12.52 22.28
C GLY A 387 7.89 12.42 23.15
N PRO A 388 7.86 11.54 24.17
CA PRO A 388 9.05 11.22 24.93
C PRO A 388 10.06 10.45 24.06
N PRO A 389 11.36 10.49 24.40
CA PRO A 389 12.36 9.63 23.78
C PRO A 389 12.04 8.14 24.04
N PRO A 390 12.52 7.21 23.18
CA PRO A 390 12.40 5.79 23.46
C PRO A 390 13.24 5.39 24.69
N LEU A 391 12.89 4.25 25.30
CA LEU A 391 13.67 3.68 26.41
C LEU A 391 15.06 3.22 25.94
N ILE A 392 16.11 3.65 26.63
CA ILE A 392 17.49 3.32 26.28
C ILE A 392 17.90 1.98 26.95
N GLY A 393 17.51 1.81 28.21
CA GLY A 393 17.82 0.69 29.09
C GLY A 393 16.62 -0.22 29.37
N GLY A 394 15.64 -0.28 28.47
CA GLY A 394 14.39 -1.04 28.65
C GLY A 394 14.58 -2.49 29.11
N ASN A 395 15.57 -3.20 28.53
CA ASN A 395 15.90 -4.57 28.94
C ASN A 395 16.38 -4.67 30.38
N ARG A 396 17.19 -3.71 30.85
CA ARG A 396 17.67 -3.67 32.25
C ARG A 396 16.51 -3.42 33.21
N LEU A 397 15.64 -2.47 32.87
CA LEU A 397 14.44 -2.14 33.65
C LEU A 397 13.53 -3.36 33.79
N MET A 398 13.23 -4.03 32.68
CA MET A 398 12.32 -5.17 32.67
C MET A 398 12.92 -6.41 33.30
N ASN A 399 14.21 -6.69 33.12
CA ASN A 399 14.87 -7.78 33.84
C ASN A 399 14.88 -7.53 35.36
N ALA A 400 15.04 -6.28 35.80
CA ALA A 400 14.93 -5.92 37.21
C ALA A 400 13.51 -6.13 37.75
N LEU A 401 12.47 -5.84 36.95
CA LEU A 401 11.07 -6.12 37.29
C LEU A 401 10.82 -7.62 37.39
N LEU A 402 11.16 -8.41 36.37
CA LEU A 402 10.89 -9.86 36.32
C LEU A 402 11.57 -10.62 37.48
N GLN A 403 12.74 -10.16 37.91
CA GLN A 403 13.47 -10.74 39.04
C GLN A 403 13.15 -10.04 40.38
N CYS A 404 12.23 -9.07 40.42
CA CYS A 404 11.90 -8.27 41.59
C CYS A 404 13.10 -7.67 42.33
N ARG A 405 14.12 -7.25 41.57
CA ARG A 405 15.38 -6.74 42.11
C ARG A 405 15.26 -5.32 42.62
N ARG A 406 16.10 -4.98 43.61
CA ARG A 406 16.13 -3.66 44.24
C ARG A 406 16.61 -2.54 43.30
N ASP A 407 17.42 -2.86 42.29
CA ASP A 407 17.92 -1.91 41.29
C ASP A 407 16.84 -1.47 40.28
N PHE A 408 15.64 -2.06 40.32
CA PHE A 408 14.49 -1.64 39.49
C PHE A 408 14.21 -0.14 39.61
N PHE A 409 14.14 0.40 40.83
CA PHE A 409 13.83 1.82 41.03
C PHE A 409 14.92 2.75 40.51
N ALA A 410 16.18 2.33 40.56
CA ALA A 410 17.28 3.07 39.96
C ALA A 410 17.19 3.03 38.43
N ALA A 411 16.96 1.85 37.84
CA ALA A 411 16.75 1.71 36.40
C ALA A 411 15.54 2.50 35.90
N LEU A 412 14.46 2.57 36.68
CA LEU A 412 13.29 3.38 36.36
C LEU A 412 13.63 4.88 36.39
N GLY A 413 14.41 5.32 37.36
CA GLY A 413 14.88 6.70 37.49
C GLY A 413 15.92 7.13 36.44
N GLU A 414 16.59 6.18 35.78
CA GLU A 414 17.47 6.47 34.64
C GLU A 414 16.67 6.74 33.34
N GLU A 415 15.39 6.34 33.30
CA GLU A 415 14.54 6.34 32.10
C GLU A 415 13.36 7.34 32.21
N THR A 416 13.39 8.28 33.15
CA THR A 416 12.22 9.13 33.47
C THR A 416 11.73 9.96 32.29
N ASP A 417 12.63 10.38 31.39
CA ASP A 417 12.28 11.12 30.18
C ASP A 417 11.43 10.29 29.22
N ALA A 418 11.64 8.98 29.14
CA ALA A 418 10.92 8.08 28.23
C ALA A 418 9.43 7.88 28.60
N PHE A 419 9.08 8.11 29.87
CA PHE A 419 7.68 8.07 30.33
C PHE A 419 6.91 9.38 30.06
N GLY A 420 7.63 10.44 29.66
CA GLY A 420 7.05 11.71 29.27
C GLY A 420 6.21 12.37 30.37
N LYS A 421 5.10 12.98 29.98
CA LYS A 421 4.16 13.57 30.93
C LYS A 421 3.35 12.48 31.61
N VAL A 422 3.25 12.58 32.93
CA VAL A 422 2.51 11.64 33.77
C VAL A 422 1.47 12.37 34.62
N THR A 423 0.37 11.68 34.94
CA THR A 423 -0.65 12.16 35.87
C THR A 423 -0.70 11.27 37.10
N PHE A 424 -0.58 11.88 38.28
CA PHE A 424 -0.75 11.18 39.55
C PHE A 424 -2.22 11.09 39.90
N LYS A 425 -2.76 9.88 39.88
CA LYS A 425 -4.16 9.60 40.22
C LYS A 425 -4.23 8.85 41.54
N ALA A 426 -5.11 9.30 42.43
CA ALA A 426 -5.63 8.45 43.48
C ALA A 426 -6.67 7.52 42.81
N ALA A 427 -6.36 6.24 42.61
CA ALA A 427 -7.29 5.34 41.94
C ALA A 427 -7.22 3.91 42.51
N MET A 428 -8.41 3.32 42.70
CA MET A 428 -8.61 1.89 42.91
C MET A 428 -8.24 1.14 41.63
N GLY A 429 -7.29 0.21 41.73
CA GLY A 429 -6.91 -0.68 40.63
C GLY A 429 -7.93 -1.81 40.40
N PRO A 430 -7.66 -2.74 39.48
CA PRO A 430 -8.49 -3.93 39.25
C PRO A 430 -8.57 -4.87 40.48
N TYR A 431 -7.73 -4.63 41.50
CA TYR A 431 -7.82 -5.27 42.81
C TYR A 431 -9.04 -4.75 43.60
N ARG A 432 -10.13 -5.51 43.43
CA ARG A 432 -11.46 -5.61 44.07
C ARG A 432 -11.84 -4.74 45.30
N LYS A 433 -13.16 -4.51 45.35
CA LYS A 433 -14.11 -4.16 46.45
C LYS A 433 -13.76 -2.98 47.40
N PRO A 434 -14.77 -2.15 47.76
CA PRO A 434 -14.57 -0.90 48.51
C PRO A 434 -13.99 -1.02 49.93
N GLU A 435 -13.85 -2.23 50.45
CA GLU A 435 -13.55 -2.51 51.86
C GLU A 435 -12.03 -2.49 52.15
N ASP A 436 -11.19 -2.55 51.11
CA ASP A 436 -9.72 -2.55 51.19
C ASP A 436 -9.09 -1.14 51.16
N ALA A 437 -9.87 -0.09 51.44
CA ALA A 437 -9.54 1.33 51.26
C ALA A 437 -8.45 1.92 52.20
N ALA A 438 -7.61 1.12 52.82
CA ALA A 438 -6.56 1.59 53.72
C ALA A 438 -5.17 1.61 53.07
N ARG A 439 -4.86 2.74 52.42
CA ARG A 439 -3.53 3.38 52.20
C ARG A 439 -3.21 3.65 50.72
N ALA A 440 -3.06 4.93 50.42
CA ALA A 440 -2.80 5.56 49.12
C ALA A 440 -2.12 4.66 48.06
N THR A 441 -2.92 4.15 47.14
CA THR A 441 -2.49 3.70 45.81
C THR A 441 -2.16 4.94 45.00
N LEU A 442 -0.88 5.30 44.87
CA LEU A 442 -0.48 6.33 43.93
C LEU A 442 -0.28 5.66 42.58
N ARG A 443 -1.24 5.88 41.67
CA ARG A 443 -1.14 5.44 40.28
C ARG A 443 -0.50 6.57 39.47
N VAL A 444 0.58 6.25 38.76
CA VAL A 444 1.18 7.13 37.76
C VAL A 444 0.60 6.72 36.41
N ALA A 445 -0.28 7.52 35.84
CA ALA A 445 -0.82 7.28 34.50
C ALA A 445 0.07 7.96 33.46
N PHE A 446 0.50 7.23 32.44
CA PHE A 446 1.28 7.81 31.35
C PHE A 446 0.34 8.50 30.36
N GLU A 447 0.69 9.70 29.90
CA GLU A 447 -0.12 10.42 28.90
C GLU A 447 -0.15 9.65 27.57
N LYS A 448 0.97 8.99 27.23
CA LYS A 448 1.10 8.10 26.08
C LYS A 448 1.63 6.75 26.55
N PRO A 449 1.16 5.65 25.93
CA PRO A 449 1.72 4.34 26.21
C PRO A 449 3.22 4.27 25.87
N VAL A 450 3.98 3.48 26.62
CA VAL A 450 5.42 3.24 26.43
C VAL A 450 5.64 1.77 26.13
N TYR A 451 6.30 1.46 25.02
CA TYR A 451 6.62 0.08 24.68
C TYR A 451 7.97 -0.32 25.28
N VAL A 452 8.02 -1.46 25.96
CA VAL A 452 9.27 -2.04 26.46
C VAL A 452 9.17 -3.55 26.52
N SER A 453 10.18 -4.26 26.01
CA SER A 453 10.28 -5.72 26.14
C SER A 453 8.96 -6.44 25.80
N SER A 454 8.36 -6.02 24.68
CA SER A 454 7.09 -6.53 24.16
C SER A 454 5.83 -6.25 24.98
N LEU A 455 5.92 -5.35 25.97
CA LEU A 455 4.80 -4.88 26.77
C LEU A 455 4.47 -3.43 26.44
N LEU A 456 3.16 -3.15 26.36
CA LEU A 456 2.64 -1.79 26.26
C LEU A 456 2.30 -1.25 27.64
N LEU A 457 3.16 -0.40 28.18
CA LEU A 457 2.99 0.18 29.50
C LEU A 457 2.10 1.42 29.44
N THR A 458 1.07 1.47 30.26
CA THR A 458 0.10 2.59 30.32
C THR A 458 0.15 3.34 31.65
N GLY A 459 0.92 2.83 32.60
CA GLY A 459 1.11 3.46 33.89
C GLY A 459 1.97 2.62 34.82
N TYR A 460 2.17 3.14 36.02
CA TYR A 460 2.90 2.50 37.11
C TYR A 460 2.05 2.54 38.38
N ILE A 461 2.09 1.45 39.14
CA ILE A 461 1.42 1.32 40.43
C ILE A 461 2.49 1.07 41.48
N GLN A 462 2.36 1.76 42.61
CA GLN A 462 3.06 1.41 43.84
C GLN A 462 2.09 1.53 45.03
N GLN A 463 1.97 0.47 45.82
CA GLN A 463 1.03 0.38 46.93
C GLN A 463 1.65 -0.35 48.11
N ARG A 464 1.43 0.18 49.31
CA ARG A 464 1.73 -0.54 50.56
C ARG A 464 0.52 -1.38 50.94
N VAL A 465 0.74 -2.65 51.18
CA VAL A 465 -0.30 -3.61 51.58
C VAL A 465 0.14 -4.37 52.83
N ASN A 466 -0.80 -4.89 53.60
CA ASN A 466 -0.50 -5.83 54.68
C ASN A 466 -0.96 -7.22 54.22
N VAL A 467 -0.03 -8.17 54.11
CA VAL A 467 -0.34 -9.56 53.70
C VAL A 467 0.00 -10.46 54.87
N ALA A 468 -1.00 -11.18 55.41
CA ALA A 468 -0.84 -12.03 56.60
C ALA A 468 -0.23 -11.31 57.82
N GLY A 469 -0.54 -10.00 57.99
CA GLY A 469 -0.03 -9.19 59.09
C GLY A 469 1.36 -8.57 58.85
N GLU A 470 2.02 -8.90 57.73
CA GLU A 470 3.32 -8.34 57.37
C GLU A 470 3.19 -7.19 56.36
N PRO A 471 3.88 -6.05 56.57
CA PRO A 471 3.88 -4.96 55.62
C PRO A 471 4.67 -5.34 54.37
N LYS A 472 4.01 -5.26 53.21
CA LYS A 472 4.58 -5.49 51.88
C LYS A 472 4.39 -4.29 50.97
N LEU A 473 5.17 -4.25 49.91
CA LEU A 473 5.09 -3.28 48.83
C LEU A 473 4.77 -4.01 47.54
N ILE A 474 3.65 -3.65 46.93
CA ILE A 474 3.31 -4.00 45.55
C ILE A 474 3.79 -2.88 44.65
N TRP A 475 4.52 -3.20 43.59
CA TRP A 475 4.99 -2.24 42.61
C TRP A 475 5.11 -2.85 41.23
N GLY A 476 4.86 -2.09 40.17
CA GLY A 476 4.93 -2.61 38.81
C GLY A 476 4.21 -1.74 37.79
N PHE A 477 4.05 -2.26 36.58
CA PHE A 477 3.44 -1.51 35.47
C PHE A 477 2.03 -1.97 35.17
N GLN A 478 1.24 -1.02 34.68
CA GLN A 478 -0.05 -1.28 34.06
C GLN A 478 0.12 -1.49 32.57
N THR A 479 -0.70 -2.38 32.02
CA THR A 479 -0.67 -2.84 30.64
C THR A 479 -2.10 -3.14 30.21
N PRO A 480 -2.44 -3.12 28.90
CA PRO A 480 -3.76 -3.56 28.45
C PRO A 480 -3.90 -5.10 28.37
N GLY A 481 -2.79 -5.84 28.46
CA GLY A 481 -2.80 -7.31 28.32
C GLY A 481 -3.48 -8.03 29.49
N ASN A 482 -4.10 -9.18 29.20
CA ASN A 482 -4.66 -10.05 30.24
C ASN A 482 -3.58 -10.88 30.93
N GLU A 483 -3.91 -11.48 32.07
CA GLU A 483 -2.95 -12.27 32.87
C GLU A 483 -2.17 -13.31 32.05
N TYR A 484 -2.87 -14.08 31.19
CA TYR A 484 -2.25 -15.13 30.38
C TYR A 484 -1.24 -14.58 29.37
N GLU A 485 -1.56 -13.48 28.70
CA GLU A 485 -0.64 -12.81 27.77
C GLU A 485 0.62 -12.32 28.48
N LEU A 486 0.47 -11.77 29.68
CA LEU A 486 1.60 -11.26 30.46
C LEU A 486 2.51 -12.39 30.95
N ILE A 487 1.92 -13.52 31.36
CA ILE A 487 2.67 -14.74 31.69
C ILE A 487 3.44 -15.20 30.46
N ARG A 488 2.79 -15.35 29.30
CA ARG A 488 3.44 -15.80 28.06
C ARG A 488 4.60 -14.90 27.63
N VAL A 489 4.47 -13.57 27.76
CA VAL A 489 5.57 -12.64 27.48
C VAL A 489 6.73 -12.84 28.46
N ALA A 490 6.46 -13.05 29.76
CA ALA A 490 7.49 -13.34 30.74
C ALA A 490 8.19 -14.69 30.45
N GLU A 491 7.43 -15.74 30.13
CA GLU A 491 7.94 -17.07 29.77
C GLU A 491 8.90 -17.01 28.59
N ASN A 492 8.45 -16.41 27.49
CA ASN A 492 9.24 -16.22 26.26
C ASN A 492 10.55 -15.47 26.52
N ARG A 493 10.51 -14.51 27.46
CA ARG A 493 11.62 -13.61 27.75
C ARG A 493 12.61 -14.14 28.78
N THR A 494 12.20 -15.05 29.66
CA THR A 494 13.12 -15.64 30.64
C THR A 494 13.52 -17.07 30.30
N GLY A 495 12.89 -17.67 29.26
CA GLY A 495 13.03 -19.09 29.01
C GLY A 495 12.56 -19.90 30.22
N SER A 496 11.50 -19.46 30.88
CA SER A 496 10.89 -20.15 32.02
C SER A 496 9.43 -20.47 31.70
N ASN A 497 8.87 -21.46 32.38
CA ASN A 497 7.45 -21.80 32.28
C ASN A 497 6.80 -21.58 33.65
N TYR A 498 5.60 -21.00 33.67
CA TYR A 498 4.82 -20.82 34.89
C TYR A 498 3.91 -22.03 35.10
N VAL A 499 4.11 -22.73 36.22
CA VAL A 499 3.27 -23.86 36.63
C VAL A 499 2.48 -23.42 37.85
N GLU A 500 1.15 -23.33 37.72
CA GLU A 500 0.24 -22.71 38.71
C GLU A 500 0.46 -23.19 40.17
N LYS A 501 0.89 -24.44 40.37
CA LYS A 501 1.16 -25.02 41.71
C LYS A 501 2.62 -25.02 42.12
N ASP A 502 3.53 -24.97 41.16
CA ASP A 502 4.98 -25.19 41.36
C ASP A 502 5.81 -23.92 41.12
N GLY A 503 5.15 -22.83 40.70
CA GLY A 503 5.79 -21.55 40.41
C GLY A 503 6.56 -21.57 39.09
N TRP A 504 7.64 -20.78 39.03
CA TRP A 504 8.47 -20.65 37.85
C TRP A 504 9.49 -21.79 37.74
N ALA A 505 9.46 -22.52 36.63
CA ALA A 505 10.45 -23.53 36.29
C ALA A 505 11.29 -23.08 35.08
N LEU A 506 12.60 -23.31 35.12
CA LEU A 506 13.45 -23.04 33.95
C LEU A 506 13.10 -24.02 32.82
N ASN A 507 12.98 -23.49 31.61
CA ASN A 507 12.91 -24.29 30.40
C ASN A 507 14.35 -24.69 30.01
N LEU A 508 14.69 -25.97 30.20
CA LEU A 508 16.04 -26.51 29.97
C LEU A 508 16.46 -26.50 28.49
N GLU A 509 15.53 -26.25 27.56
CA GLU A 509 15.84 -26.08 26.14
C GLU A 509 16.32 -24.66 25.80
N ALA A 510 16.22 -23.71 26.74
CA ALA A 510 16.60 -22.30 26.55
C ALA A 510 18.02 -22.02 27.07
N ASP A 511 19.04 -22.18 26.22
CA ASP A 511 20.46 -22.08 26.62
C ASP A 511 20.97 -20.64 26.89
N ALA A 512 20.21 -19.58 26.58
CA ALA A 512 20.79 -18.22 26.47
C ALA A 512 20.49 -17.21 27.60
N THR A 513 19.51 -17.43 28.48
CA THR A 513 19.36 -16.61 29.70
C THR A 513 18.98 -17.44 30.90
N VAL A 514 19.99 -17.82 31.68
CA VAL A 514 19.84 -18.64 32.88
C VAL A 514 19.32 -17.79 34.05
N TYR A 515 18.08 -17.29 33.99
CA TYR A 515 17.44 -16.75 35.18
C TYR A 515 15.94 -17.03 35.25
N THR A 516 15.53 -17.52 36.40
CA THR A 516 14.11 -17.70 36.74
C THR A 516 13.53 -16.35 37.19
N PRO A 517 12.31 -15.99 36.76
CA PRO A 517 11.57 -14.91 37.38
C PRO A 517 11.46 -15.12 38.89
N SER A 518 11.32 -14.03 39.63
CA SER A 518 11.15 -14.12 41.08
C SER A 518 9.78 -14.70 41.43
N GLU A 519 9.68 -15.55 42.45
CA GLU A 519 8.39 -16.02 43.00
C GLU A 519 7.52 -14.85 43.52
N ALA A 520 8.14 -13.71 43.83
CA ALA A 520 7.44 -12.48 44.20
C ALA A 520 6.83 -11.71 43.01
N LEU A 521 7.12 -12.12 41.77
CA LEU A 521 6.51 -11.57 40.57
C LEU A 521 5.08 -12.09 40.45
N GLY A 522 4.13 -11.19 40.26
CA GLY A 522 2.72 -11.48 40.10
C GLY A 522 2.13 -10.82 38.86
N PHE A 523 1.04 -11.43 38.39
CA PHE A 523 0.27 -11.02 37.22
C PHE A 523 -1.18 -10.84 37.64
N ALA A 524 -1.85 -9.91 36.97
CA ALA A 524 -3.30 -9.79 36.98
C ALA A 524 -3.70 -9.13 35.66
N ASP A 525 -4.99 -9.17 35.33
CA ASP A 525 -5.51 -8.43 34.18
C ASP A 525 -5.07 -6.96 34.23
N GLY A 526 -4.26 -6.60 33.24
CA GLY A 526 -3.69 -5.28 33.07
C GLY A 526 -2.60 -4.86 34.06
N PHE A 527 -1.95 -5.81 34.75
CA PHE A 527 -0.85 -5.51 35.68
C PHE A 527 0.23 -6.60 35.72
N ILE A 528 1.49 -6.17 35.69
CA ILE A 528 2.68 -6.98 35.94
C ILE A 528 3.55 -6.29 36.99
N GLY A 529 3.89 -7.00 38.07
CA GLY A 529 4.62 -6.38 39.17
C GLY A 529 5.05 -7.32 40.28
N CYS A 530 5.71 -6.76 41.27
CA CYS A 530 6.33 -7.50 42.36
C CYS A 530 5.67 -7.21 43.70
N THR A 531 5.56 -8.23 44.54
CA THR A 531 5.12 -8.12 45.93
C THR A 531 6.28 -8.42 46.87
N THR A 532 6.95 -7.39 47.37
CA THR A 532 8.18 -7.51 48.17
C THR A 532 7.97 -7.13 49.64
N PRO A 533 8.70 -7.73 50.60
CA PRO A 533 8.63 -7.33 52.01
C PRO A 533 9.09 -5.87 52.20
N LEU A 534 8.36 -5.10 53.02
CA LEU A 534 8.77 -3.75 53.39
C LEU A 534 9.51 -3.79 54.73
N GLY A 535 10.85 -3.69 54.68
CA GLY A 535 11.69 -3.69 55.88
C GLY A 535 11.30 -2.59 56.88
N SER A 536 11.36 -2.88 58.18
CA SER A 536 10.94 -1.92 59.21
C SER A 536 11.72 -0.60 59.09
N GLY A 537 11.01 0.52 59.16
CA GLY A 537 11.60 1.87 59.07
C GLY A 537 12.06 2.30 57.66
N LYS A 538 12.01 1.45 56.63
CA LYS A 538 12.36 1.86 55.26
C LYS A 538 11.15 2.46 54.53
N LYS A 539 11.30 3.70 54.07
CA LYS A 539 10.34 4.34 53.18
C LYS A 539 10.64 3.87 51.74
N PRO A 540 9.67 3.31 50.99
CA PRO A 540 9.84 3.07 49.58
C PRO A 540 10.03 4.41 48.84
N PRO A 541 10.70 4.42 47.66
CA PRO A 541 10.79 5.61 46.84
C PRO A 541 9.40 6.19 46.56
N GLU A 542 9.22 7.50 46.64
CA GLU A 542 7.94 8.11 46.28
C GLU A 542 7.78 8.08 44.76
N PRO A 543 6.63 7.66 44.19
CA PRO A 543 6.47 7.66 42.74
C PRO A 543 6.60 9.05 42.12
N ALA A 544 6.36 10.12 42.88
CA ALA A 544 6.64 11.47 42.42
C ALA A 544 8.14 11.71 42.14
N ASP A 545 9.04 11.08 42.90
CA ASP A 545 10.49 11.20 42.72
C ASP A 545 10.98 10.28 41.57
N LEU A 546 10.22 9.23 41.25
CA LEU A 546 10.52 8.29 40.17
C LEU A 546 10.10 8.78 38.78
N PHE A 547 9.21 9.78 38.68
CA PHE A 547 8.63 10.23 37.40
C PHE A 547 8.58 11.77 37.23
N ARG A 548 9.19 12.54 38.12
CA ARG A 548 9.33 13.99 37.92
C ARG A 548 10.53 14.29 37.02
N ASN A 549 10.24 14.83 35.84
CA ASN A 549 11.27 15.46 35.00
C ASN A 549 11.34 16.96 35.32
N GLU A 550 12.54 17.53 35.37
CA GLU A 550 12.76 18.97 35.63
C GLU A 550 12.11 19.89 34.57
N GLN A 551 11.68 19.34 33.43
CA GLN A 551 11.02 20.07 32.33
C GLN A 551 9.52 20.36 32.56
N GLY A 552 8.95 19.96 33.71
CA GLY A 552 7.56 20.18 34.08
C GLY A 552 7.31 21.44 34.91
N LYS A 553 7.87 22.60 34.51
CA LYS A 553 7.44 23.93 34.98
C LYS A 553 6.83 24.74 33.87
#